data_AF-X6LXF9-F1
#
_entry.id   AF-X6LXF9-F1
#
_cell.length_a   1.000
_cell.length_b   1.000
_cell.length_c   1.000
_cell.angle_alpha   90.00
_cell.angle_beta   90.00
_cell.angle_gamma   90.00
#
_symmetry.space_group_name_H-M   'P 1'
#
loop_
_entity.id
_entity.type
_entity.pdbx_description
1 polymer ?
#
loop_
_entity_poly.entity_id
_entity_poly.type
_entity_poly.pdbx_seq_one_letter_code
_entity_poly.pdbx_strand_id
1 'polypeptide(L)'
;MPLNPYSITLKQGLEYFKHQLQIRQESMNGEDEFIKLEYNCNKCKPQISSNINENVLLNNIYRYFPHYPNIQVYWAIDCISMVSYKHTIRIERTNIPKNLPIEDNIISSNQKTTFNPLLYECDIHKLKTIQDNILLNKETSDSFLKSLLHEVINNEHLLDLIPEKPRSIGEEAIKQQINYNEKNANELILNENILTILNELKILYHNDIHKQMGYPLELHQICA
;
A
#
# COMPACT_ATOMS: atom_id res chain seq x y z
N MET A 1 -30.16 4.50 6.67
CA MET A 1 -31.57 4.09 6.91
C MET A 1 -31.92 2.98 5.94
N PRO A 2 -32.78 2.02 6.31
CA PRO A 2 -33.32 1.06 5.36
C PRO A 2 -34.17 1.79 4.30
N LEU A 3 -33.98 1.44 3.02
CA LEU A 3 -34.78 1.98 1.93
C LEU A 3 -36.17 1.35 1.94
N ASN A 4 -37.23 2.17 1.93
CA ASN A 4 -38.60 1.66 1.84
C ASN A 4 -38.96 1.37 0.37
N PRO A 5 -39.16 0.10 -0.04
CA PRO A 5 -39.38 -0.25 -1.44
C PRO A 5 -40.70 0.28 -2.03
N TYR A 6 -41.66 0.67 -1.18
CA TYR A 6 -42.96 1.20 -1.62
C TYR A 6 -42.94 2.69 -1.94
N SER A 7 -41.93 3.42 -1.49
CA SER A 7 -41.85 4.88 -1.63
C SER A 7 -40.64 5.36 -2.43
N ILE A 8 -39.73 4.47 -2.82
CA ILE A 8 -38.49 4.82 -3.51
C ILE A 8 -38.41 4.17 -4.90
N THR A 9 -37.95 4.94 -5.87
CA THR A 9 -37.62 4.44 -7.20
C THR A 9 -36.21 3.84 -7.24
N LEU A 10 -35.90 3.06 -8.27
CA LEU A 10 -34.54 2.57 -8.51
C LEU A 10 -33.55 3.73 -8.60
N LYS A 11 -33.90 4.80 -9.33
CA LYS A 11 -33.10 6.02 -9.44
C LYS A 11 -32.79 6.66 -8.08
N GLN A 12 -33.81 6.87 -7.26
CA GLN A 12 -33.64 7.48 -5.93
C GLN A 12 -32.82 6.57 -5.00
N GLY A 13 -32.96 5.24 -5.12
CA GLY A 13 -32.13 4.29 -4.40
C GLY A 13 -30.66 4.40 -4.81
N LEU A 14 -30.37 4.49 -6.11
CA LEU A 14 -29.01 4.66 -6.63
C LEU A 14 -28.40 6.00 -6.21
N GLU A 15 -29.17 7.10 -6.24
CA GLU A 15 -28.74 8.41 -5.75
C GLU A 15 -28.41 8.38 -4.25
N TYR A 16 -29.22 7.68 -3.44
CA TYR A 16 -28.92 7.48 -2.03
C TYR A 16 -27.59 6.75 -1.83
N PHE A 17 -27.35 5.67 -2.57
CA PHE A 17 -26.08 4.95 -2.50
C PHE A 17 -24.89 5.79 -2.97
N LYS A 18 -25.06 6.58 -4.04
CA LYS A 18 -24.03 7.52 -4.50
C LYS A 18 -23.59 8.46 -3.39
N HIS A 19 -24.55 9.09 -2.71
CA HIS A 19 -24.26 10.02 -1.62
C HIS A 19 -23.60 9.33 -0.42
N GLN A 20 -24.05 8.12 -0.06
CA GLN A 20 -23.42 7.34 1.02
C GLN A 20 -22.00 6.90 0.69
N LEU A 21 -21.74 6.52 -0.57
CA LEU A 21 -20.42 6.15 -1.04
C LEU A 21 -19.47 7.34 -1.03
N GLN A 22 -19.94 8.51 -1.49
CA GLN A 22 -19.14 9.73 -1.49
C GLN A 22 -18.68 10.11 -0.07
N ILE A 23 -19.58 10.13 0.91
CA ILE A 23 -19.21 10.41 2.32
C ILE A 23 -18.15 9.43 2.84
N ARG A 24 -18.28 8.14 2.48
CA ARG A 24 -17.31 7.12 2.90
C ARG A 24 -15.96 7.29 2.22
N GLN A 25 -15.94 7.57 0.93
CA GLN A 25 -14.69 7.75 0.16
C GLN A 25 -13.93 8.99 0.61
N GLU A 26 -14.62 10.11 0.84
CA GLU A 26 -14.06 11.32 1.43
C GLU A 26 -13.45 11.02 2.81
N SER A 27 -14.14 10.23 3.65
CA SER A 27 -13.67 9.89 5.00
C SER A 27 -12.54 8.85 5.04
N MET A 28 -12.48 7.89 4.12
CA MET A 28 -11.53 6.78 4.18
C MET A 28 -10.24 7.07 3.40
N ASN A 29 -10.37 7.73 2.24
CA ASN A 29 -9.31 7.82 1.25
C ASN A 29 -8.94 9.28 0.90
N GLY A 30 -9.66 10.27 1.41
CA GLY A 30 -9.46 11.68 1.02
C GLY A 30 -9.77 11.93 -0.47
N GLU A 31 -10.63 11.10 -1.07
CA GLU A 31 -11.07 11.22 -2.45
C GLU A 31 -12.13 12.32 -2.55
N ASP A 32 -11.85 13.41 -3.26
CA ASP A 32 -12.79 14.53 -3.38
C ASP A 32 -13.72 14.43 -4.59
N GLU A 33 -13.32 13.69 -5.63
CA GLU A 33 -13.98 13.77 -6.92
C GLU A 33 -14.57 12.41 -7.30
N PHE A 34 -15.90 12.35 -7.22
CA PHE A 34 -16.67 11.21 -7.67
C PHE A 34 -16.83 11.24 -9.19
N ILE A 35 -16.15 10.35 -9.93
CA ILE A 35 -16.17 10.35 -11.40
C ILE A 35 -17.39 9.62 -11.94
N LYS A 36 -17.62 8.38 -11.49
CA LYS A 36 -18.65 7.51 -12.09
C LYS A 36 -19.21 6.50 -11.10
N LEU A 37 -20.53 6.35 -11.13
CA LEU A 37 -21.25 5.23 -10.55
C LEU A 37 -21.84 4.41 -11.69
N GLU A 38 -21.53 3.12 -11.74
CA GLU A 38 -22.11 2.21 -12.71
C GLU A 38 -22.86 1.09 -11.99
N TYR A 39 -24.13 0.98 -12.31
CA TYR A 39 -25.01 -0.01 -11.72
C TYR A 39 -25.02 -1.27 -12.59
N ASN A 40 -24.73 -2.43 -11.98
CA ASN A 40 -24.63 -3.69 -12.72
C ASN A 40 -25.81 -4.62 -12.40
N CYS A 41 -26.88 -4.51 -13.21
CA CYS A 41 -28.10 -5.31 -13.03
C CYS A 41 -27.85 -6.82 -13.03
N ASN A 42 -26.88 -7.29 -13.83
CA ASN A 42 -26.56 -8.71 -14.01
C ASN A 42 -25.88 -9.32 -12.77
N LYS A 43 -25.17 -8.50 -11.99
CA LYS A 43 -24.50 -8.92 -10.76
C LYS A 43 -25.38 -8.76 -9.51
N CYS A 44 -26.55 -8.12 -9.62
CA CYS A 44 -27.47 -7.94 -8.50
C CYS A 44 -28.13 -9.26 -8.09
N LYS A 45 -28.51 -9.38 -6.81
CA LYS A 45 -29.24 -10.52 -6.28
C LYS A 45 -30.49 -10.04 -5.54
N PRO A 46 -31.70 -10.39 -5.97
CA PRO A 46 -32.00 -11.13 -7.19
C PRO A 46 -31.65 -10.31 -8.45
N GLN A 47 -31.39 -11.02 -9.56
CA GLN A 47 -30.99 -10.38 -10.82
C GLN A 47 -32.09 -9.46 -11.34
N ILE A 48 -31.71 -8.25 -11.71
CA ILE A 48 -32.62 -7.27 -12.29
C ILE A 48 -32.43 -7.29 -13.81
N SER A 49 -33.51 -7.14 -14.56
CA SER A 49 -33.41 -6.95 -16.01
C SER A 49 -32.66 -5.66 -16.35
N SER A 50 -31.77 -5.70 -17.33
CA SER A 50 -31.01 -4.52 -17.79
C SER A 50 -31.90 -3.45 -18.44
N ASN A 51 -33.12 -3.82 -18.85
CA ASN A 51 -34.04 -2.92 -19.57
C ASN A 51 -35.08 -2.25 -18.65
N ILE A 52 -34.86 -2.26 -17.33
CA ILE A 52 -35.79 -1.64 -16.39
C ILE A 52 -35.62 -0.13 -16.39
N ASN A 53 -36.74 0.59 -16.50
CA ASN A 53 -36.78 2.03 -16.32
C ASN A 53 -36.46 2.39 -14.85
N GLU A 54 -35.44 3.22 -14.63
CA GLU A 54 -34.99 3.61 -13.30
C GLU A 54 -36.05 4.38 -12.48
N ASN A 55 -37.07 4.94 -13.14
CA ASN A 55 -38.17 5.64 -12.47
C ASN A 55 -39.22 4.68 -11.85
N VAL A 56 -39.03 3.37 -11.98
CA VAL A 56 -39.93 2.37 -11.40
C VAL A 56 -39.65 2.20 -9.90
N LEU A 57 -40.71 2.08 -9.11
CA LEU A 57 -40.63 1.77 -7.68
C LEU A 57 -39.94 0.42 -7.44
N LEU A 58 -39.11 0.33 -6.40
CA LEU A 58 -38.44 -0.93 -6.05
C LEU A 58 -39.43 -2.06 -5.79
N ASN A 59 -40.58 -1.79 -5.17
CA ASN A 59 -41.65 -2.77 -5.01
C ASN A 59 -42.08 -3.39 -6.35
N ASN A 60 -42.22 -2.60 -7.41
CA ASN A 60 -42.65 -3.11 -8.71
C ASN A 60 -41.59 -3.99 -9.37
N ILE A 61 -40.32 -3.77 -9.06
CA ILE A 61 -39.20 -4.60 -9.53
C ILE A 61 -39.18 -5.92 -8.75
N TYR A 62 -39.34 -5.86 -7.43
CA TYR A 62 -39.10 -7.01 -6.57
C TYR A 62 -40.34 -7.87 -6.23
N ARG A 63 -41.56 -7.38 -6.47
CA ARG A 63 -42.81 -8.05 -6.07
C ARG A 63 -43.00 -9.48 -6.58
N TYR A 64 -42.31 -9.84 -7.66
CA TYR A 64 -42.43 -11.16 -8.29
C TYR A 64 -41.37 -12.16 -7.82
N PHE A 65 -40.41 -11.74 -7.00
CA PHE A 65 -39.41 -12.67 -6.48
C PHE A 65 -39.96 -13.51 -5.33
N PRO A 66 -39.51 -14.78 -5.22
CA PRO A 66 -39.86 -15.62 -4.09
C PRO A 66 -39.56 -14.93 -2.76
N HIS A 67 -40.48 -15.06 -1.80
CA HIS A 67 -40.38 -14.52 -0.44
C HIS A 67 -40.55 -13.00 -0.29
N TYR A 68 -40.96 -12.26 -1.33
CA TYR A 68 -41.33 -10.83 -1.18
C TYR A 68 -42.49 -10.65 -0.19
N PRO A 69 -42.48 -9.64 0.71
CA PRO A 69 -41.50 -8.53 0.85
C PRO A 69 -40.25 -8.87 1.68
N ASN A 70 -40.21 -10.03 2.33
CA ASN A 70 -39.11 -10.46 3.21
C ASN A 70 -37.95 -11.08 2.40
N ILE A 71 -37.41 -10.32 1.46
CA ILE A 71 -36.24 -10.72 0.66
C ILE A 71 -35.01 -9.90 1.01
N GLN A 72 -33.85 -10.53 0.91
CA GLN A 72 -32.58 -9.81 0.94
C GLN A 72 -32.19 -9.43 -0.48
N VAL A 73 -31.86 -8.16 -0.67
CA VAL A 73 -31.50 -7.59 -1.96
C VAL A 73 -30.07 -7.07 -1.88
N TYR A 74 -29.24 -7.51 -2.82
CA TYR A 74 -27.84 -7.11 -2.99
C TYR A 74 -27.70 -6.38 -4.31
N TRP A 75 -27.21 -5.13 -4.25
CA TRP A 75 -26.92 -4.33 -5.43
C TRP A 75 -25.42 -4.34 -5.70
N ALA A 76 -25.06 -4.68 -6.93
CA ALA A 76 -23.70 -4.55 -7.41
C ALA A 76 -23.53 -3.17 -8.04
N ILE A 77 -22.70 -2.35 -7.41
CA ILE A 77 -22.41 -0.98 -7.84
C ILE A 77 -20.90 -0.89 -8.03
N ASP A 78 -20.49 -0.60 -9.25
CA ASP A 78 -19.11 -0.31 -9.60
C ASP A 78 -18.90 1.21 -9.45
N CYS A 79 -17.83 1.62 -8.76
CA CYS A 79 -17.57 3.02 -8.41
C CYS A 79 -16.16 3.42 -8.83
N ILE A 80 -16.04 4.59 -9.47
CA ILE A 80 -14.78 5.19 -9.87
C ILE A 80 -14.71 6.59 -9.26
N SER A 81 -13.67 6.83 -8.48
CA SER A 81 -13.38 8.09 -7.80
C SER A 81 -11.94 8.50 -8.09
N MET A 82 -11.66 9.79 -7.92
CA MET A 82 -10.34 10.37 -8.06
C MET A 82 -9.96 11.15 -6.81
N VAL A 83 -8.69 11.00 -6.43
CA VAL A 83 -8.07 11.83 -5.41
C VAL A 83 -7.59 13.10 -6.07
N SER A 84 -8.01 14.27 -5.56
CA SER A 84 -7.56 15.54 -6.11
C SER A 84 -6.06 15.73 -5.90
N TYR A 85 -5.39 16.39 -6.85
CA TYR A 85 -3.97 16.72 -6.74
C TYR A 85 -3.62 17.55 -5.49
N LYS A 86 -4.57 18.26 -4.87
CA LYS A 86 -4.34 18.96 -3.58
C LYS A 86 -4.02 17.99 -2.43
N HIS A 87 -4.42 16.73 -2.55
CA HIS A 87 -4.09 15.64 -1.62
C HIS A 87 -2.93 14.78 -2.11
N THR A 88 -2.37 15.08 -3.29
CA THR A 88 -1.14 14.45 -3.77
C THR A 88 0.08 15.27 -3.35
N ILE A 89 1.15 14.59 -2.96
CA ILE A 89 2.42 15.25 -2.63
C ILE A 89 3.20 15.44 -3.93
N ARG A 90 3.50 16.69 -4.28
CA ARG A 90 4.43 17.00 -5.36
C ARG A 90 5.85 16.69 -4.88
N ILE A 91 6.42 15.61 -5.39
CA ILE A 91 7.77 15.18 -5.04
C ILE A 91 8.76 15.82 -6.01
N GLU A 92 9.30 16.98 -5.65
CA GLU A 92 10.56 17.45 -6.23
C GLU A 92 11.69 16.72 -5.50
N ARG A 93 12.36 15.78 -6.18
CA ARG A 93 13.52 15.09 -5.61
C ARG A 93 14.57 16.14 -5.26
N THR A 94 14.88 16.29 -3.98
CA THR A 94 16.14 16.90 -3.56
C THR A 94 17.26 16.08 -4.22
N ASN A 95 18.11 16.74 -5.02
CA ASN A 95 19.22 16.05 -5.69
C ASN A 95 20.13 15.45 -4.62
N ILE A 96 20.04 14.15 -4.39
CA ILE A 96 20.92 13.44 -3.47
C ILE A 96 22.32 13.40 -4.10
N PRO A 97 23.37 13.91 -3.44
CA PRO A 97 24.74 13.73 -3.91
C PRO A 97 25.08 12.24 -3.88
N LYS A 98 25.50 11.70 -5.02
CA LYS A 98 25.70 10.25 -5.25
C LYS A 98 26.78 9.58 -4.38
N ASN A 99 27.55 10.31 -3.58
CA ASN A 99 28.61 9.72 -2.76
C ASN A 99 28.85 10.61 -1.53
N LEU A 100 28.38 10.20 -0.36
CA LEU A 100 28.92 10.69 0.91
C LEU A 100 29.25 9.46 1.78
N PRO A 101 30.48 9.31 2.30
CA PRO A 101 30.73 8.37 3.37
C PRO A 101 29.93 8.86 4.58
N ILE A 102 29.01 8.01 5.08
CA ILE A 102 28.22 8.30 6.25
C ILE A 102 29.15 8.18 7.46
N GLU A 103 29.74 9.30 7.89
CA GLU A 103 30.15 9.45 9.27
C GLU A 103 28.87 9.69 10.09
N ASP A 104 28.68 8.88 11.13
CA ASP A 104 27.59 8.94 12.12
C ASP A 104 27.60 10.28 12.87
N ASN A 105 27.18 11.35 12.20
CA ASN A 105 26.83 12.59 12.86
C ASN A 105 25.33 12.56 13.14
N ILE A 106 25.02 12.10 14.36
CA ILE A 106 23.76 12.32 15.05
C ILE A 106 23.56 13.84 15.13
N ILE A 107 22.93 14.44 14.12
CA ILE A 107 22.50 15.83 14.19
C ILE A 107 21.22 15.87 15.01
N SER A 108 21.36 16.33 16.25
CA SER A 108 20.23 16.65 17.12
C SER A 108 19.39 17.76 16.47
N SER A 109 18.24 17.42 15.88
CA SER A 109 17.28 18.44 15.45
C SER A 109 16.30 18.73 16.59
N ASN A 110 16.68 19.61 17.52
CA ASN A 110 15.79 20.19 18.54
C ASN A 110 14.84 21.25 17.95
N GLN A 111 14.27 21.00 16.77
CA GLN A 111 13.14 21.77 16.27
C GLN A 111 11.86 21.08 16.72
N LYS A 112 11.09 21.74 17.59
CA LYS A 112 9.70 21.38 17.84
C LYS A 112 8.99 21.38 16.49
N THR A 113 8.69 20.19 15.98
CA THR A 113 7.84 20.01 14.82
C THR A 113 6.46 20.54 15.20
N THR A 114 6.07 21.68 14.64
CA THR A 114 4.67 22.09 14.57
C THR A 114 3.88 20.93 13.99
N PHE A 115 2.91 20.45 14.76
CA PHE A 115 2.06 19.31 14.43
C PHE A 115 1.59 19.39 12.97
N ASN A 116 1.77 18.30 12.22
CA ASN A 116 1.34 18.22 10.84
C ASN A 116 -0.20 18.17 10.81
N PRO A 117 -0.89 19.14 10.18
CA PRO A 117 -2.36 19.22 10.18
C PRO A 117 -3.05 18.08 9.44
N LEU A 118 -2.30 17.12 8.88
CA LEU A 118 -2.80 15.97 8.11
C LEU A 118 -2.81 14.65 8.88
N LEU A 119 -2.26 14.58 10.10
CA LEU A 119 -2.31 13.36 10.91
C LEU A 119 -3.54 13.40 11.82
N TYR A 120 -4.56 12.60 11.48
CA TYR A 120 -5.73 12.41 12.33
C TYR A 120 -5.35 11.55 13.55
N GLU A 121 -6.09 11.66 14.66
CA GLU A 121 -5.80 10.90 15.90
C GLU A 121 -5.78 9.38 15.65
N CYS A 122 -6.59 8.89 14.70
CA CYS A 122 -6.58 7.50 14.26
C CYS A 122 -5.26 7.07 13.59
N ASP A 123 -4.59 7.97 12.87
CA ASP A 123 -3.33 7.66 12.20
C ASP A 123 -2.16 7.65 13.20
N ILE A 124 -2.27 8.39 14.31
CA ILE A 124 -1.32 8.27 15.42
C ILE A 124 -1.37 6.87 16.03
N HIS A 125 -2.56 6.30 16.20
CA HIS A 125 -2.69 4.92 16.68
C HIS A 125 -2.15 3.90 15.68
N LYS A 126 -2.43 4.06 14.38
CA LYS A 126 -1.83 3.22 13.33
C LYS A 126 -0.30 3.33 13.30
N LEU A 127 0.24 4.54 13.37
CA LEU A 127 1.68 4.79 13.41
C LEU A 127 2.32 4.21 14.67
N LYS A 128 1.63 4.27 15.82
CA LYS A 128 2.09 3.64 17.05
C LYS A 128 2.09 2.11 16.94
N THR A 129 1.04 1.52 16.36
CA THR A 129 1.01 0.09 16.06
C THR A 129 2.08 -0.32 15.04
N ILE A 130 2.33 0.49 14.02
CA ILE A 130 3.41 0.26 13.04
C ILE A 130 4.78 0.37 13.72
N GLN A 131 5.00 1.38 14.56
CA GLN A 131 6.24 1.56 15.30
C GLN A 131 6.49 0.42 16.30
N ASP A 132 5.45 0.00 17.03
CA ASP A 132 5.51 -1.12 17.97
C ASP A 132 5.75 -2.45 17.22
N ASN A 133 5.15 -2.63 16.03
CA ASN A 133 5.40 -3.78 15.16
C ASN A 133 6.80 -3.74 14.52
N ILE A 134 7.33 -2.59 14.11
CA ILE A 134 8.69 -2.44 13.58
C ILE A 134 9.72 -2.77 14.66
N LEU A 135 9.44 -2.41 15.92
CA LEU A 135 10.31 -2.75 17.05
C LEU A 135 10.30 -4.26 17.34
N LEU A 136 9.16 -4.94 17.16
CA LEU A 136 9.03 -6.41 17.23
C LEU A 136 9.63 -7.13 16.02
N ASN A 137 9.56 -6.53 14.82
CA ASN A 137 10.00 -7.13 13.56
C ASN A 137 11.51 -7.01 13.30
N LYS A 138 12.26 -6.26 14.11
CA LYS A 138 13.73 -6.14 13.95
C LYS A 138 14.45 -7.49 13.98
N GLU A 139 13.92 -8.49 14.68
CA GLU A 139 14.49 -9.85 14.68
C GLU A 139 14.07 -10.68 13.46
N THR A 140 12.94 -10.36 12.82
CA THR A 140 12.41 -11.09 11.65
C THR A 140 12.81 -10.47 10.31
N SER A 141 13.03 -9.16 10.22
CA SER A 141 13.35 -8.45 8.97
C SER A 141 14.66 -8.92 8.35
N ASP A 142 15.65 -9.20 9.18
CA ASP A 142 16.97 -9.69 8.75
C ASP A 142 16.87 -11.09 8.16
N SER A 143 15.95 -11.93 8.65
CA SER A 143 15.73 -13.28 8.11
C SER A 143 15.13 -13.25 6.71
N PHE A 144 14.19 -12.32 6.45
CA PHE A 144 13.58 -12.16 5.14
C PHE A 144 14.55 -11.55 4.14
N LEU A 145 15.30 -10.51 4.53
CA LEU A 145 16.30 -9.91 3.66
C LEU A 145 17.41 -10.90 3.29
N LYS A 146 17.84 -11.72 4.26
CA LYS A 146 18.77 -12.84 4.00
C LYS A 146 18.18 -13.85 3.01
N SER A 147 16.92 -14.21 3.18
CA SER A 147 16.24 -15.16 2.28
C SER A 147 16.14 -14.62 0.85
N LEU A 148 15.77 -13.35 0.68
CA LEU A 148 15.68 -12.72 -0.62
C LEU A 148 17.04 -12.64 -1.32
N LEU A 149 18.08 -12.15 -0.62
CA LEU A 149 19.42 -12.06 -1.20
C LEU A 149 20.01 -13.44 -1.46
N HIS A 150 19.72 -14.44 -0.63
CA HIS A 150 20.09 -15.82 -0.87
C HIS A 150 19.48 -16.36 -2.16
N GLU A 151 18.20 -16.10 -2.42
CA GLU A 151 17.53 -16.46 -3.66
C GLU A 151 18.18 -15.80 -4.89
N VAL A 152 18.49 -14.50 -4.81
CA VAL A 152 19.16 -13.78 -5.91
C VAL A 152 20.54 -14.38 -6.20
N ILE A 153 21.32 -14.70 -5.16
CA ILE A 153 22.64 -15.34 -5.30
C ILE A 153 22.51 -16.76 -5.87
N ASN A 154 21.49 -17.51 -5.46
CA ASN A 154 21.22 -18.86 -5.93
C ASN A 154 20.83 -18.89 -7.43
N ASN A 155 20.24 -17.81 -7.92
CA ASN A 155 19.91 -17.61 -9.34
C ASN A 155 21.07 -17.01 -10.16
N GLU A 156 22.33 -17.10 -9.69
CA GLU A 156 23.54 -16.63 -10.39
C GLU A 156 23.65 -15.10 -10.57
N HIS A 157 22.85 -14.31 -9.83
CA HIS A 157 22.84 -12.85 -9.89
C HIS A 157 23.73 -12.16 -8.83
N LEU A 158 24.75 -12.86 -8.31
CA LEU A 158 25.66 -12.30 -7.30
C LEU A 158 26.40 -11.05 -7.79
N LEU A 159 26.76 -11.02 -9.08
CA LEU A 159 27.51 -9.91 -9.69
C LEU A 159 26.70 -8.61 -9.79
N ASP A 160 25.38 -8.70 -9.69
CA ASP A 160 24.46 -7.54 -9.70
C ASP A 160 24.35 -6.89 -8.31
N LEU A 161 24.66 -7.64 -7.25
CA LEU A 161 24.61 -7.16 -5.86
C LEU A 161 25.89 -6.43 -5.41
N ILE A 162 26.93 -6.43 -6.25
CA ILE A 162 28.31 -6.09 -5.92
C ILE A 162 28.87 -5.13 -6.97
N PRO A 163 29.73 -4.15 -6.58
CA PRO A 163 30.27 -3.20 -7.55
C PRO A 163 31.27 -3.89 -8.49
N GLU A 164 31.74 -3.20 -9.52
CA GLU A 164 32.68 -3.81 -10.48
C GLU A 164 34.07 -4.11 -9.88
N LYS A 165 34.44 -3.45 -8.77
CA LYS A 165 35.79 -3.52 -8.18
C LYS A 165 36.14 -4.89 -7.55
N PRO A 166 35.26 -5.58 -6.80
CA PRO A 166 35.52 -6.92 -6.27
C PRO A 166 35.42 -8.04 -7.30
N ARG A 167 34.99 -7.77 -8.55
CA ARG A 167 34.84 -8.81 -9.59
C ARG A 167 36.15 -9.52 -9.94
N SER A 168 37.30 -8.91 -9.61
CA SER A 168 38.63 -9.50 -9.79
C SER A 168 38.96 -10.62 -8.79
N ILE A 169 38.24 -10.71 -7.67
CA ILE A 169 38.50 -11.66 -6.57
C ILE A 169 37.82 -13.03 -6.84
N GLY A 170 36.91 -13.09 -7.83
CA GLY A 170 36.16 -14.30 -8.19
C GLY A 170 34.94 -14.54 -7.31
N GLU A 171 33.85 -15.06 -7.89
CA GLU A 171 32.57 -15.25 -7.21
C GLU A 171 32.67 -16.18 -5.99
N GLU A 172 33.51 -17.21 -6.06
CA GLU A 172 33.68 -18.19 -4.97
C GLU A 172 34.28 -17.54 -3.72
N ALA A 173 35.26 -16.66 -3.89
CA ALA A 173 35.88 -15.95 -2.78
C ALA A 173 34.91 -14.93 -2.14
N ILE A 174 34.03 -14.33 -2.93
CA ILE A 174 32.95 -13.48 -2.44
C ILE A 174 31.94 -14.31 -1.64
N LYS A 175 31.48 -15.46 -2.19
CA LYS A 175 30.56 -16.39 -1.51
C LYS A 175 31.12 -16.83 -0.15
N GLN A 176 32.42 -17.08 -0.04
CA GLN A 176 33.08 -17.38 1.23
C GLN A 176 33.04 -16.19 2.21
N GLN A 177 33.26 -14.96 1.75
CA GLN A 177 33.25 -13.78 2.62
C GLN A 177 31.86 -13.45 3.19
N ILE A 178 30.78 -13.75 2.45
CA ILE A 178 29.39 -13.58 2.91
C ILE A 178 28.84 -14.85 3.60
N ASN A 179 29.66 -15.88 3.80
CA ASN A 179 29.26 -17.16 4.37
C ASN A 179 28.03 -17.77 3.66
N TYR A 180 28.06 -17.77 2.33
CA TYR A 180 26.97 -18.30 1.52
C TYR A 180 26.90 -19.82 1.64
N ASN A 181 25.76 -20.32 2.12
CA ASN A 181 25.43 -21.74 2.18
C ASN A 181 24.21 -22.00 1.30
N GLU A 182 24.35 -22.79 0.23
CA GLU A 182 23.26 -23.12 -0.71
C GLU A 182 21.99 -23.66 -0.03
N LYS A 183 22.13 -24.34 1.12
CA LYS A 183 21.01 -24.98 1.82
C LYS A 183 20.42 -24.13 2.95
N ASN A 184 21.11 -23.05 3.36
CA ASN A 184 20.71 -22.27 4.53
C ASN A 184 20.90 -20.77 4.33
N ALA A 185 19.79 -20.07 4.07
CA ALA A 185 19.78 -18.62 3.93
C ALA A 185 20.14 -17.86 5.22
N ASN A 186 19.90 -18.44 6.41
CA ASN A 186 20.13 -17.74 7.67
C ASN A 186 21.62 -17.52 7.99
N GLU A 187 22.47 -18.36 7.42
CA GLU A 187 23.93 -18.28 7.54
C GLU A 187 24.55 -17.14 6.73
N LEU A 188 23.79 -16.56 5.79
CA LEU A 188 24.21 -15.45 4.97
C LEU A 188 24.53 -14.23 5.84
N ILE A 189 25.74 -13.69 5.68
CA ILE A 189 26.20 -12.49 6.35
C ILE A 189 25.90 -11.28 5.46
N LEU A 190 25.05 -10.39 5.94
CA LEU A 190 24.73 -9.13 5.30
C LEU A 190 25.87 -8.13 5.56
N ASN A 191 26.85 -8.07 4.65
CA ASN A 191 27.98 -7.15 4.75
C ASN A 191 27.87 -6.04 3.70
N GLU A 192 27.62 -4.81 4.15
CA GLU A 192 27.46 -3.61 3.32
C GLU A 192 28.70 -3.23 2.51
N ASN A 193 29.89 -3.64 2.95
CA ASN A 193 31.13 -3.40 2.21
C ASN A 193 31.26 -4.33 0.99
N ILE A 194 30.58 -5.47 1.02
CA ILE A 194 30.60 -6.49 -0.05
C ILE A 194 29.35 -6.34 -0.92
N LEU A 195 28.18 -6.35 -0.29
CA LEU A 195 26.87 -6.21 -0.92
C LEU A 195 26.46 -4.73 -0.94
N THR A 196 26.98 -3.96 -1.89
CA THR A 196 26.73 -2.51 -1.95
C THR A 196 25.27 -2.16 -2.16
N ILE A 197 24.46 -3.08 -2.69
CA ILE A 197 23.02 -2.92 -2.78
C ILE A 197 22.39 -2.58 -1.42
N LEU A 198 22.94 -3.08 -0.30
CA LEU A 198 22.45 -2.77 1.04
C LEU A 198 22.60 -1.28 1.37
N ASN A 199 23.66 -0.63 0.89
CA ASN A 199 23.85 0.81 1.07
C ASN A 199 22.84 1.61 0.25
N GLU A 200 22.58 1.20 -1.00
CA GLU A 200 21.58 1.85 -1.84
C GLU A 200 20.18 1.73 -1.24
N LEU A 201 19.85 0.56 -0.70
CA LEU A 201 18.59 0.30 -0.01
C LEU A 201 18.45 1.15 1.25
N LYS A 202 19.51 1.30 2.06
CA LYS A 202 19.50 2.21 3.21
C LYS A 202 19.30 3.66 2.80
N ILE A 203 19.96 4.11 1.74
CA ILE A 203 19.78 5.47 1.21
C ILE A 203 18.32 5.67 0.76
N LEU A 204 17.74 4.67 0.10
CA LEU A 204 16.35 4.73 -0.36
C LEU A 204 15.35 4.71 0.81
N TYR A 205 15.60 3.88 1.82
CA TYR A 205 14.81 3.82 3.05
C TYR A 205 14.87 5.14 3.84
N HIS A 206 16.04 5.78 3.90
CA HIS A 206 16.20 7.06 4.58
C HIS A 206 15.89 8.28 3.70
N ASN A 207 15.37 8.08 2.49
CA ASN A 207 14.96 9.16 1.61
C ASN A 207 13.85 9.98 2.27
N ASP A 208 13.87 11.30 2.07
CA ASP A 208 12.84 12.23 2.54
C ASP A 208 11.43 11.79 2.16
N ILE A 209 11.27 11.09 1.03
CA ILE A 209 9.99 10.53 0.58
C ILE A 209 9.49 9.45 1.55
N HIS A 210 10.33 8.46 1.87
CA HIS A 210 9.95 7.36 2.75
C HIS A 210 9.71 7.87 4.18
N LYS A 211 10.52 8.85 4.61
CA LYS A 211 10.31 9.60 5.86
C LYS A 211 8.99 10.39 5.87
N GLN A 212 8.65 11.10 4.80
CA GLN A 212 7.39 11.85 4.68
C GLN A 212 6.16 10.93 4.71
N MET A 213 6.30 9.70 4.19
CA MET A 213 5.26 8.68 4.27
C MET A 213 5.22 7.96 5.64
N GLY A 214 6.12 8.28 6.57
CA GLY A 214 6.16 7.66 7.90
C GLY A 214 6.75 6.26 7.93
N TYR A 215 7.71 5.96 7.05
CA TYR A 215 8.37 4.65 6.93
C TYR A 215 7.40 3.47 6.70
N PRO A 216 6.55 3.52 5.65
CA PRO A 216 5.50 2.52 5.45
C PRO A 216 6.01 1.15 5.02
N LEU A 217 7.26 1.05 4.55
CA LEU A 217 7.86 -0.17 4.02
C LEU A 217 9.11 -0.56 4.80
N GLU A 218 9.28 -1.85 5.07
CA GLU A 218 10.52 -2.42 5.62
C GLU A 218 11.60 -2.57 4.52
N LEU A 219 12.87 -2.70 4.92
CA LEU A 219 13.98 -2.73 3.96
C LEU A 219 13.84 -3.85 2.91
N HIS A 220 13.38 -5.04 3.32
CA HIS A 220 13.15 -6.16 2.40
C HIS A 220 12.00 -5.89 1.41
N GLN A 221 11.00 -5.10 1.80
CA GLN A 221 9.88 -4.71 0.92
C GLN A 221 10.31 -3.68 -0.12
N ILE A 222 11.40 -2.97 0.12
CA ILE A 222 12.03 -2.09 -0.85
C ILE A 222 12.84 -2.90 -1.89
N CYS A 223 13.31 -4.08 -1.51
CA CYS A 223 14.12 -4.96 -2.36
C CYS A 223 13.29 -5.88 -3.27
N ALA A 224 12.09 -6.26 -2.82
CA ALA A 224 11.18 -7.19 -3.51
C ALA A 224 10.40 -6.48 -4.63
#